data_AF-A0A2W6VEP6-F1
#
_entry.id   AF-A0A2W6VEP6-F1
#
_cell.length_a   1.000
_cell.length_b   1.000
_cell.length_c   1.000
_cell.angle_alpha   90.00
_cell.angle_beta   90.00
_cell.angle_gamma   90.00
#
_symmetry.space_group_name_H-M   'P 1'
#
loop_
_entity.id
_entity.type
_entity.pdbx_description
1 polymer ?
#
loop_
_entity_poly.entity_id
_entity_poly.type
_entity_poly.pdbx_seq_one_letter_code
_entity_poly.pdbx_strand_id
1 'polypeptide(L)'
;MESQNADVLRTVVGDDNVIVDSNTGHVTVRHNKAKMPRCTFVFDFLIDQGLKRSLVEVGQVITVGDVVNTSTEIIQYEVTIKCFAGPRIDGDFMRDYYAYTDGAIALGVATGMLPDATEGTEYGYQLRATGGTAPYSWTAVGDLPAGLTLSNDGHLSGTPTSSGDQQITVNVSDENGITARKALTLHIKATTAESDS
;
A
#
# COMPACT_ATOMS: atom_id res chain seq x y z
N MET A 1 4.04 -21.37 -25.73
CA MET A 1 3.29 -20.19 -25.27
C MET A 1 4.12 -19.57 -24.18
N GLU A 2 4.95 -18.60 -24.53
CA GLU A 2 5.67 -17.78 -23.58
C GLU A 2 5.75 -16.40 -24.20
N SER A 3 4.79 -15.55 -23.86
CA SER A 3 5.00 -14.11 -23.97
C SER A 3 5.90 -13.71 -22.80
N GLN A 4 7.18 -14.04 -22.92
CA GLN A 4 8.21 -13.60 -21.99
C GLN A 4 8.79 -12.32 -22.56
N ASN A 5 8.04 -11.22 -22.45
CA ASN A 5 8.59 -9.93 -22.82
C ASN A 5 9.76 -9.62 -21.87
N ALA A 6 10.98 -9.88 -22.34
CA ALA A 6 12.19 -9.78 -21.55
C ALA A 6 12.39 -8.37 -21.01
N ASP A 7 11.93 -7.33 -21.72
CA ASP A 7 12.07 -5.94 -21.29
C ASP A 7 11.13 -5.62 -20.12
N VAL A 8 9.91 -6.16 -20.14
CA VAL A 8 8.99 -6.09 -18.99
C VAL A 8 9.60 -6.80 -17.79
N LEU A 9 10.12 -8.02 -17.99
CA LEU A 9 10.73 -8.81 -16.93
C LEU A 9 11.96 -8.11 -16.34
N ARG A 10 12.84 -7.53 -17.16
CA ARG A 10 14.03 -6.80 -16.72
C ARG A 10 13.68 -5.60 -15.84
N THR A 11 12.60 -4.90 -16.17
CA THR A 11 12.11 -3.77 -15.37
C THR A 11 11.66 -4.21 -13.97
N VAL A 12 11.19 -5.45 -13.83
CA VAL A 12 10.53 -5.95 -12.61
C VAL A 12 11.43 -6.82 -11.74
N VAL A 13 12.31 -7.62 -12.34
CA VAL A 13 13.25 -8.48 -11.61
C VAL A 13 14.70 -7.99 -11.72
N GLY A 14 14.99 -6.98 -12.53
CA GLY A 14 16.34 -6.47 -12.79
C GLY A 14 17.04 -7.16 -13.96
N ASP A 15 17.90 -6.42 -14.64
CA ASP A 15 18.58 -6.86 -15.87
C ASP A 15 19.35 -8.17 -15.70
N ASP A 16 20.10 -8.29 -14.60
CA ASP A 16 20.94 -9.46 -14.30
C ASP A 16 20.15 -10.75 -14.07
N ASN A 17 18.86 -10.62 -13.80
CA ASN A 17 17.96 -11.72 -13.48
C ASN A 17 17.20 -12.25 -14.70
N VAL A 18 17.34 -11.63 -15.88
CA VAL A 18 16.66 -12.05 -17.12
C VAL A 18 17.65 -12.45 -18.19
N ILE A 19 17.65 -13.74 -18.55
CA ILE A 19 18.49 -14.28 -19.63
C ILE A 19 17.58 -14.59 -20.81
N VAL A 20 17.93 -14.10 -21.99
CA VAL A 20 17.27 -14.46 -23.25
C VAL A 20 18.24 -15.33 -24.04
N ASP A 21 17.85 -16.56 -24.32
CA ASP A 21 18.59 -17.43 -25.22
C ASP A 21 18.54 -16.83 -26.64
N SER A 22 19.71 -16.49 -27.18
CA SER A 22 19.83 -15.76 -28.44
C SER A 22 19.41 -16.58 -29.67
N ASN A 23 19.31 -17.91 -29.54
CA ASN A 23 19.00 -18.81 -30.65
C ASN A 23 17.51 -19.17 -30.69
N THR A 24 16.88 -19.27 -29.53
CA THR A 24 15.49 -19.74 -29.37
C THR A 24 14.54 -18.63 -28.96
N GLY A 25 15.05 -17.50 -28.45
CA GLY A 25 14.25 -16.44 -27.85
C GLY A 25 13.65 -16.81 -26.49
N HIS A 26 13.97 -17.99 -25.96
CA HIS A 26 13.49 -18.46 -24.67
C HIS A 26 14.13 -17.64 -23.54
N VAL A 27 13.29 -17.10 -22.66
CA VAL A 27 13.67 -16.29 -21.52
C VAL A 27 13.74 -17.16 -20.27
N THR A 28 14.68 -16.87 -19.40
CA THR A 28 14.83 -17.51 -18.09
C THR A 28 14.99 -16.43 -17.05
N VAL A 29 14.13 -16.48 -16.03
CA VAL A 29 14.21 -15.58 -14.87
C VAL A 29 14.95 -16.29 -13.73
N ARG A 30 15.96 -15.63 -13.17
CA ARG A 30 16.71 -16.08 -12.00
C ARG A 30 16.42 -15.16 -10.82
N HIS A 31 15.98 -15.69 -9.69
CA HIS A 31 15.57 -14.91 -8.52
C HIS A 31 16.73 -14.62 -7.52
N ASN A 32 18.01 -14.73 -7.91
CA ASN A 32 19.06 -15.08 -6.94
C ASN A 32 20.30 -14.18 -6.87
N LYS A 33 20.47 -13.11 -7.66
CA LYS A 33 21.81 -12.46 -7.76
C LYS A 33 21.95 -11.00 -7.35
N ALA A 34 20.93 -10.15 -7.50
CA ALA A 34 21.01 -8.76 -7.08
C ALA A 34 19.71 -8.28 -6.44
N LYS A 35 19.82 -7.59 -5.30
CA LYS A 35 18.69 -6.82 -4.75
C LYS A 35 18.42 -5.66 -5.69
N MET A 36 17.16 -5.45 -6.07
CA MET A 36 16.79 -4.32 -6.91
C MET A 36 17.12 -2.98 -6.22
N PRO A 37 17.47 -1.93 -6.97
CA PRO A 37 17.66 -0.60 -6.38
C PRO A 37 16.37 -0.10 -5.75
N ARG A 38 16.50 0.84 -4.81
CA ARG A 38 15.35 1.60 -4.33
C ARG A 38 14.96 2.62 -5.39
N CYS A 39 13.67 2.73 -5.68
CA CYS A 39 13.14 3.69 -6.63
C CYS A 39 11.75 4.18 -6.20
N THR A 40 11.25 5.17 -6.93
CA THR A 40 9.90 5.69 -6.78
C THR A 40 8.94 4.88 -7.64
N PHE A 41 7.82 4.43 -7.07
CA PHE A 41 6.76 3.76 -7.82
C PHE A 41 5.56 4.66 -7.94
N VAL A 42 4.99 4.75 -9.15
CA VAL A 42 3.77 5.50 -9.45
C VAL A 42 2.75 4.53 -10.02
N PHE A 43 1.59 4.47 -9.38
CA PHE A 43 0.45 3.67 -9.82
C PHE A 43 -0.69 4.61 -10.18
N ASP A 44 -1.07 4.61 -11.45
CA ASP A 44 -2.20 5.38 -11.95
C ASP A 44 -3.41 4.47 -12.13
N PHE A 45 -4.50 4.82 -11.47
CA PHE A 45 -5.79 4.14 -11.54
C PHE A 45 -6.81 5.09 -12.14
N LEU A 46 -7.49 4.64 -13.18
CA LEU A 46 -8.76 5.23 -13.57
C LEU A 46 -9.80 4.83 -12.52
N ILE A 47 -10.47 5.83 -11.94
CA ILE A 47 -11.58 5.66 -11.02
C ILE A 47 -12.81 6.33 -11.63
N ASP A 48 -14.01 5.99 -11.16
CA ASP A 48 -15.27 6.42 -11.76
C ASP A 48 -15.38 7.94 -12.05
N GLN A 49 -14.68 8.77 -11.27
CA GLN A 49 -14.73 10.24 -11.35
C GLN A 49 -13.38 10.90 -11.67
N GLY A 50 -12.38 10.13 -12.14
CA GLY A 50 -11.08 10.70 -12.52
C GLY A 50 -9.90 9.75 -12.39
N LEU A 51 -8.76 10.30 -11.94
CA LEU A 51 -7.51 9.58 -11.78
C LEU A 51 -7.13 9.54 -10.29
N LYS A 52 -6.82 8.35 -9.78
CA LYS A 52 -6.07 8.18 -8.54
C LYS A 52 -4.63 7.84 -8.89
N ARG A 53 -3.68 8.58 -8.33
CA ARG A 53 -2.24 8.26 -8.37
C ARG A 53 -1.78 7.83 -7.00
N SER A 54 -1.36 6.59 -6.83
CA SER A 54 -0.63 6.15 -5.64
C SER A 54 0.88 6.25 -5.88
N LEU A 55 1.61 6.87 -4.97
CA LEU A 55 3.04 7.13 -5.03
C LEU A 55 3.73 6.45 -3.85
N VAL A 56 4.63 5.51 -4.13
CA VAL A 56 5.62 5.03 -3.15
C VAL A 56 6.88 5.85 -3.38
N GLU A 57 7.21 6.77 -2.47
CA GLU A 57 8.36 7.68 -2.64
C GLU A 57 9.68 6.89 -2.71
N VAL A 58 9.85 5.92 -1.80
CA VAL A 58 11.03 5.04 -1.73
C VAL A 58 10.56 3.60 -1.53
N GLY A 59 10.55 2.80 -2.60
CA GLY A 59 10.21 1.39 -2.57
C GLY A 59 11.35 0.50 -3.07
N GLN A 60 11.30 -0.78 -2.75
CA GLN A 60 12.17 -1.83 -3.32
C GLN A 60 11.33 -3.07 -3.58
N VAL A 61 11.36 -3.59 -4.80
CA VAL A 61 10.82 -4.93 -5.08
C VAL A 61 11.65 -5.95 -4.30
N ILE A 62 10.99 -6.76 -3.47
CA ILE A 62 11.66 -7.78 -2.64
C ILE A 62 11.31 -9.20 -3.06
N THR A 63 10.12 -9.40 -3.63
CA THR A 63 9.70 -10.69 -4.21
C THR A 63 8.89 -10.44 -5.47
N VAL A 64 9.00 -11.39 -6.39
CA VAL A 64 8.15 -11.51 -7.57
C VAL A 64 7.69 -12.96 -7.58
N GLY A 65 6.38 -13.16 -7.53
CA GLY A 65 5.75 -14.48 -7.57
C GLY A 65 5.86 -15.13 -8.95
N ASP A 66 5.32 -16.34 -9.05
CA ASP A 66 5.34 -17.10 -10.30
C ASP A 66 4.61 -16.37 -11.42
N VAL A 67 5.18 -16.42 -12.63
CA VAL A 67 4.58 -15.84 -13.83
C VAL A 67 3.58 -16.84 -14.42
N VAL A 68 2.32 -16.43 -14.48
CA VAL A 68 1.22 -17.19 -15.05
C VAL A 68 0.77 -16.54 -16.36
N ASN A 69 0.74 -17.31 -17.45
CA ASN A 69 0.09 -16.86 -18.68
C ASN A 69 -1.43 -16.95 -18.49
N THR A 70 -2.12 -15.82 -18.52
CA THR A 70 -3.59 -15.78 -18.50
C THR A 70 -4.19 -15.70 -19.90
N SER A 71 -3.39 -15.31 -20.90
CA SER A 71 -3.70 -15.40 -22.33
C SER A 71 -2.41 -15.49 -23.16
N THR A 72 -2.53 -15.43 -24.49
CA THR A 72 -1.38 -15.34 -25.41
C THR A 72 -0.60 -14.03 -25.27
N GLU A 73 -1.23 -12.97 -24.75
CA GLU A 73 -0.66 -11.63 -24.67
C GLU A 73 -0.48 -11.15 -23.23
N ILE A 74 -1.10 -11.83 -22.27
CA ILE A 74 -1.14 -11.40 -20.87
C ILE A 74 -0.41 -12.41 -19.99
N ILE A 75 0.56 -11.89 -19.25
CA ILE A 75 1.17 -12.54 -18.11
C ILE A 75 0.70 -11.87 -16.82
N GLN A 76 0.59 -12.66 -15.76
CA GLN A 76 0.23 -12.22 -14.42
C GLN A 76 1.25 -12.76 -13.42
N TYR A 77 1.68 -11.91 -12.49
CA TYR A 77 2.51 -12.28 -11.35
C TYR A 77 2.27 -11.30 -10.21
N GLU A 78 2.52 -11.75 -8.99
CA GLU A 78 2.48 -10.89 -7.81
C GLU A 78 3.85 -10.22 -7.60
N VAL A 79 3.86 -8.96 -7.17
CA VAL A 79 5.09 -8.24 -6.80
C VAL A 79 4.91 -7.69 -5.40
N THR A 80 5.83 -8.01 -4.49
CA THR A 80 5.87 -7.36 -3.18
C THR A 80 6.91 -6.24 -3.20
N ILE A 81 6.44 -5.03 -2.92
CA ILE A 81 7.28 -3.85 -2.78
C ILE A 81 7.39 -3.52 -1.29
N LYS A 82 8.62 -3.51 -0.77
CA LYS A 82 8.89 -2.97 0.55
C LYS A 82 8.99 -1.46 0.46
N CYS A 83 8.15 -0.74 1.18
CA CYS A 83 8.19 0.70 1.29
C CYS A 83 9.14 1.13 2.42
N PHE A 84 9.84 2.25 2.26
CA PHE A 84 10.78 2.79 3.24
C PHE A 84 10.44 4.25 3.54
N ALA A 85 10.92 4.73 4.69
CA ALA A 85 10.83 6.15 5.05
C ALA A 85 11.41 7.02 3.92
N GLY A 86 10.57 7.90 3.37
CA GLY A 86 10.99 8.95 2.47
C GLY A 86 11.73 10.07 3.22
N PRO A 87 12.19 11.11 2.51
CA PRO A 87 12.85 12.27 3.11
C PRO A 87 11.91 13.13 3.99
N ARG A 88 10.64 12.74 4.12
CA ARG A 88 9.61 13.50 4.84
C ARG A 88 9.34 12.89 6.20
N ILE A 89 8.97 13.75 7.15
CA ILE A 89 8.88 13.44 8.60
C ILE A 89 7.49 12.90 8.98
N ASP A 90 6.55 12.76 8.03
CA ASP A 90 5.16 12.41 8.31
C ASP A 90 4.89 10.91 8.53
N GLY A 91 5.90 10.04 8.42
CA GLY A 91 5.79 8.60 8.70
C GLY A 91 5.02 7.80 7.65
N ASP A 92 4.56 8.45 6.57
CA ASP A 92 3.80 7.82 5.49
C ASP A 92 4.73 7.39 4.35
N PHE A 93 4.75 6.10 4.04
CA PHE A 93 5.51 5.49 2.96
C PHE A 93 4.76 5.47 1.61
N MET A 94 3.47 5.85 1.59
CA MET A 94 2.65 5.92 0.37
C MET A 94 1.78 7.17 0.33
N ARG A 95 1.60 7.78 -0.84
CA ARG A 95 0.66 8.89 -1.04
C ARG A 95 -0.38 8.60 -2.08
N ASP A 96 -1.62 8.93 -1.79
CA ASP A 96 -2.69 8.96 -2.77
C ASP A 96 -2.96 10.42 -3.21
N TYR A 97 -2.83 10.68 -4.51
CA TYR A 97 -3.26 11.91 -5.17
C TYR A 97 -4.50 11.64 -6.00
N TYR A 98 -5.46 12.55 -5.97
CA TYR A 98 -6.69 12.43 -6.75
C TYR A 98 -6.84 13.64 -7.65
N ALA A 99 -7.08 13.39 -8.95
CA ALA A 99 -7.44 14.41 -9.92
C ALA A 99 -8.85 14.11 -10.43
N TYR A 100 -9.79 15.00 -10.13
CA TYR A 100 -11.20 14.89 -10.53
C TYR A 100 -11.49 15.81 -11.72
N THR A 101 -12.39 15.40 -12.60
CA THR A 101 -12.68 16.08 -13.87
C THR A 101 -13.45 17.41 -13.71
N ASP A 102 -14.11 17.64 -12.57
CA ASP A 102 -14.94 18.84 -12.31
C ASP A 102 -14.28 19.87 -11.37
N GLY A 103 -13.00 19.70 -11.03
CA GLY A 103 -12.26 20.63 -10.15
C GLY A 103 -12.68 20.62 -8.67
N ALA A 104 -13.88 20.13 -8.34
CA ALA A 104 -14.25 19.74 -6.98
C ALA A 104 -13.49 18.45 -6.60
N ILE A 105 -12.61 18.51 -5.60
CA ILE A 105 -11.97 17.31 -5.07
C ILE A 105 -13.01 16.62 -4.19
N ALA A 106 -13.53 15.47 -4.64
CA ALA A 106 -14.47 14.68 -3.87
C ALA A 106 -13.85 14.28 -2.53
N LEU A 107 -14.68 14.23 -1.48
CA LEU A 107 -14.22 13.78 -0.16
C LEU A 107 -13.65 12.36 -0.27
N GLY A 108 -12.50 12.13 0.35
CA GLY A 108 -11.83 10.84 0.35
C GLY A 108 -10.94 10.64 1.58
N VAL A 109 -10.63 9.38 1.86
CA VAL A 109 -9.65 9.00 2.89
C VAL A 109 -8.27 8.92 2.22
N ALA A 110 -7.43 9.91 2.54
CA ALA A 110 -6.11 10.08 1.98
C ALA A 110 -5.06 9.14 2.58
N THR A 111 -5.29 8.65 3.81
CA THR A 111 -4.43 7.63 4.45
C THR A 111 -4.29 6.43 3.53
N GLY A 112 -3.09 6.16 3.04
CA GLY A 112 -2.81 5.03 2.14
C GLY A 112 -2.68 3.71 2.88
N MET A 113 -1.90 3.70 3.96
CA MET A 113 -1.59 2.55 4.79
C MET A 113 -1.42 2.99 6.24
N LEU A 114 -1.40 2.02 7.16
CA LEU A 114 -1.13 2.26 8.56
C LEU A 114 0.28 1.77 8.90
N PRO A 115 1.08 2.50 9.71
CA PRO A 115 2.30 1.95 10.29
C PRO A 115 2.01 0.66 11.06
N ASP A 116 2.98 -0.27 11.04
CA ASP A 116 2.85 -1.50 11.84
C ASP A 116 2.69 -1.15 13.33
N ALA A 117 1.77 -1.84 13.99
CA ALA A 117 1.66 -1.82 15.44
C ALA A 117 2.40 -3.01 16.06
N THR A 118 2.64 -2.96 17.37
CA THR A 118 3.14 -4.10 18.15
C THR A 118 2.15 -4.39 19.27
N GLU A 119 1.77 -5.66 19.41
CA GLU A 119 0.89 -6.14 20.47
C GLU A 119 1.40 -5.70 21.85
N GLY A 120 0.54 -5.11 22.68
CA GLY A 120 0.90 -4.63 24.01
C GLY A 120 1.71 -3.32 24.03
N THR A 121 2.01 -2.71 22.88
CA THR A 121 2.71 -1.42 22.77
C THR A 121 1.74 -0.30 22.38
N GLU A 122 1.94 0.91 22.92
CA GLU A 122 1.14 2.08 22.53
C GLU A 122 1.26 2.35 21.02
N TYR A 123 0.11 2.59 20.39
CA TYR A 123 -0.04 2.94 18.99
C TYR A 123 -0.81 4.24 18.88
N GLY A 124 -0.39 5.10 17.94
CA GLY A 124 -1.06 6.36 17.65
C GLY A 124 -0.82 6.77 16.20
N TYR A 125 -1.88 7.02 15.46
CA TYR A 125 -1.80 7.44 14.07
C TYR A 125 -2.95 8.38 13.68
N GLN A 126 -2.60 9.49 13.04
CA GLN A 126 -3.57 10.48 12.56
C GLN A 126 -4.03 10.16 11.14
N LEU A 127 -5.31 9.83 10.98
CA LEU A 127 -5.93 9.67 9.67
C LEU A 127 -6.07 11.01 8.95
N ARG A 128 -6.03 10.96 7.62
CA ARG A 128 -6.07 12.14 6.75
C ARG A 128 -7.18 12.01 5.73
N ALA A 129 -7.88 13.12 5.51
CA ALA A 129 -8.87 13.27 4.45
C ALA A 129 -8.31 14.13 3.31
N THR A 130 -8.93 14.01 2.14
CA THR A 130 -8.73 14.88 0.98
C THR A 130 -10.08 15.31 0.45
N GLY A 131 -10.14 16.48 -0.18
CA GLY A 131 -11.39 16.99 -0.77
C GLY A 131 -12.46 17.33 0.26
N GLY A 132 -13.68 17.57 -0.21
CA GLY A 132 -14.80 18.02 0.64
C GLY A 132 -14.54 19.34 1.37
N THR A 133 -15.39 19.66 2.34
CA THR A 133 -15.30 20.89 3.16
C THR A 133 -15.04 20.57 4.63
N ALA A 134 -13.90 21.01 5.16
CA ALA A 134 -13.62 20.90 6.59
C ALA A 134 -14.63 21.72 7.43
N PRO A 135 -14.95 21.33 8.68
CA PRO A 135 -14.29 20.28 9.47
C PRO A 135 -14.67 18.85 9.06
N TYR A 136 -13.74 17.91 9.29
CA TYR A 136 -13.96 16.49 9.05
C TYR A 136 -14.31 15.78 10.36
N SER A 137 -15.21 14.80 10.29
CA SER A 137 -15.56 13.90 11.39
C SER A 137 -15.33 12.44 10.97
N TRP A 138 -14.70 11.67 11.86
CA TRP A 138 -14.25 10.31 11.59
C TRP A 138 -14.99 9.30 12.46
N THR A 139 -15.37 8.19 11.84
CA THR A 139 -15.97 7.05 12.54
C THR A 139 -15.41 5.74 12.01
N ALA A 140 -15.33 4.74 12.88
CA ALA A 140 -15.07 3.36 12.48
C ALA A 140 -16.39 2.73 12.00
N VAL A 141 -16.31 1.90 10.97
CA VAL A 141 -17.43 1.07 10.51
C VAL A 141 -17.17 -0.35 11.00
N GLY A 142 -17.95 -0.77 11.99
CA GLY A 142 -17.74 -2.03 12.70
C GLY A 142 -16.72 -1.90 13.84
N ASP A 143 -16.23 -3.05 14.31
CA ASP A 143 -15.32 -3.11 15.45
C ASP A 143 -13.88 -2.81 15.03
N LEU A 144 -13.16 -2.11 15.91
CA LEU A 144 -11.71 -1.92 15.80
C LEU A 144 -10.97 -3.11 16.43
N PRO A 145 -9.68 -3.32 16.09
CA PRO A 145 -8.83 -4.26 16.81
C PRO A 145 -8.89 -3.99 18.31
N ALA A 146 -8.97 -5.05 19.11
CA ALA A 146 -9.11 -4.94 20.56
C ALA A 146 -7.99 -4.06 21.15
N GLY A 147 -8.39 -3.08 21.96
CA GLY A 147 -7.48 -2.11 22.58
C GLY A 147 -7.20 -0.85 21.77
N LEU A 148 -7.76 -0.73 20.55
CA LEU A 148 -7.70 0.50 19.74
C LEU A 148 -9.05 1.24 19.75
N THR A 149 -8.96 2.56 19.64
CA THR A 149 -10.09 3.48 19.50
C THR A 149 -9.82 4.49 18.39
N LEU A 150 -10.89 5.00 17.77
CA LEU A 150 -10.82 6.08 16.81
C LEU A 150 -11.59 7.28 17.35
N SER A 151 -10.91 8.39 17.56
CA SER A 151 -11.54 9.66 17.92
C SER A 151 -12.17 10.34 16.70
N ASN A 152 -13.12 11.24 16.94
CA ASN A 152 -13.85 11.93 15.88
C ASN A 152 -12.97 12.86 15.01
N ASP A 153 -11.81 13.29 15.51
CA ASP A 153 -10.81 14.04 14.74
C ASP A 153 -9.90 13.14 13.90
N GLY A 154 -10.08 11.81 13.94
CA GLY A 154 -9.36 10.86 13.10
C GLY A 154 -8.11 10.28 13.74
N HIS A 155 -7.90 10.42 15.06
CA HIS A 155 -6.78 9.79 15.74
C HIS A 155 -7.10 8.33 16.10
N LEU A 156 -6.45 7.39 15.41
CA LEU A 156 -6.50 5.95 15.73
C LEU A 156 -5.41 5.67 16.77
N SER A 157 -5.81 5.29 17.99
CA SER A 157 -4.87 5.14 19.11
C SER A 157 -5.27 4.07 20.11
N GLY A 158 -4.30 3.62 20.89
CA GLY A 158 -4.51 2.68 22.00
C GLY A 158 -3.37 1.66 22.11
N THR A 159 -3.67 0.49 22.68
CA THR A 159 -2.71 -0.60 22.86
C THR A 159 -3.34 -1.90 22.35
N PRO A 160 -2.98 -2.37 21.14
CA PRO A 160 -3.60 -3.55 20.56
C PRO A 160 -3.26 -4.80 21.38
N THR A 161 -4.25 -5.66 21.60
CA THR A 161 -4.11 -6.84 22.48
C THR A 161 -4.03 -8.17 21.74
N SER A 162 -3.97 -8.16 20.41
CA SER A 162 -3.81 -9.36 19.59
C SER A 162 -2.98 -9.02 18.37
N SER A 163 -2.00 -9.87 18.08
CA SER A 163 -1.24 -9.81 16.84
C SER A 163 -2.02 -10.33 15.62
N GLY A 164 -1.52 -10.05 14.42
CA GLY A 164 -2.10 -10.42 13.14
C GLY A 164 -2.52 -9.23 12.28
N ASP A 165 -2.91 -9.52 11.04
CA ASP A 165 -3.40 -8.53 10.10
C ASP A 165 -4.88 -8.25 10.38
N GLN A 166 -5.20 -6.98 10.63
CA GLN A 166 -6.54 -6.54 10.98
C GLN A 166 -7.06 -5.55 9.94
N GLN A 167 -8.27 -5.80 9.43
CA GLN A 167 -8.92 -4.87 8.50
C GLN A 167 -9.76 -3.86 9.27
N ILE A 168 -9.44 -2.57 9.11
CA ILE A 168 -10.15 -1.44 9.72
C ILE A 168 -10.89 -0.68 8.62
N THR A 169 -12.21 -0.58 8.73
CA THR A 169 -12.98 0.28 7.81
C THR A 169 -13.27 1.61 8.48
N VAL A 170 -12.85 2.70 7.86
CA VAL A 170 -13.09 4.06 8.36
C VAL A 170 -14.03 4.82 7.45
N ASN A 171 -14.83 5.69 8.04
CA ASN A 171 -15.72 6.62 7.37
C ASN A 171 -15.33 8.05 7.77
N VAL A 172 -15.16 8.93 6.79
CA VAL A 172 -15.03 10.37 7.00
C VAL A 172 -16.27 11.07 6.49
N SER A 173 -16.77 12.05 7.25
CA SER A 173 -17.79 13.00 6.81
C SER A 173 -17.25 14.43 6.80
N ASP A 174 -17.71 15.24 5.87
CA ASP A 174 -17.39 16.68 5.80
C ASP A 174 -18.53 17.54 6.36
N GLU A 175 -18.34 18.88 6.39
CA GLU A 175 -19.33 19.82 6.94
C GLU A 175 -20.69 19.75 6.24
N ASN A 176 -20.70 19.42 4.95
CA ASN A 176 -21.91 19.33 4.13
C ASN A 176 -22.61 17.97 4.22
N GLY A 177 -22.10 17.06 5.05
CA GLY A 177 -22.63 15.70 5.21
C GLY A 177 -22.24 14.74 4.09
N ILE A 178 -21.30 15.11 3.21
CA ILE A 178 -20.72 14.18 2.24
C ILE A 178 -19.90 13.16 3.02
N THR A 179 -19.94 11.89 2.60
CA THR A 179 -19.20 10.81 3.26
C THR A 179 -18.32 10.03 2.30
N ALA A 180 -17.20 9.52 2.79
CA ALA A 180 -16.31 8.62 2.07
C ALA A 180 -15.80 7.51 3.00
N ARG A 181 -15.59 6.32 2.46
CA ARG A 181 -15.16 5.13 3.22
C ARG A 181 -13.92 4.50 2.61
N LYS A 182 -13.05 3.94 3.45
CA LYS A 182 -11.87 3.17 3.02
C LYS A 182 -11.58 2.06 4.02
N ALA A 183 -11.24 0.88 3.51
CA ALA A 183 -10.64 -0.18 4.30
C ALA A 183 -9.11 0.01 4.34
N LEU A 184 -8.54 -0.09 5.53
CA LEU A 184 -7.11 -0.01 5.81
C LEU A 184 -6.69 -1.29 6.51
N THR A 185 -5.54 -1.84 6.16
CA THR A 185 -4.96 -2.98 6.88
C THR A 185 -3.99 -2.46 7.93
N LEU A 186 -4.15 -2.91 9.18
CA LEU A 186 -3.19 -2.71 10.25
C LEU A 186 -2.46 -4.03 10.52
N HIS A 187 -1.14 -4.02 10.33
CA HIS A 187 -0.29 -5.15 10.68
C HIS A 187 0.13 -5.04 12.14
N ILE A 188 -0.35 -5.96 13.00
CA ILE A 188 0.02 -5.98 14.42
C ILE A 188 1.03 -7.10 14.65
N LYS A 189 2.29 -6.72 14.93
CA LYS A 189 3.36 -7.66 15.23
C LYS A 189 3.19 -8.25 16.63
N ALA A 190 3.45 -9.54 16.78
CA ALA A 190 3.50 -10.17 18.09
C ALA A 190 4.66 -9.59 18.91
N THR A 191 4.44 -9.36 20.20
CA THR A 191 5.54 -9.05 21.11
C THR A 191 6.44 -10.28 21.21
N THR A 192 7.70 -10.13 20.81
CA THR A 192 8.69 -11.18 21.00
C THR A 192 9.15 -11.10 22.45
N ALA A 193 8.82 -12.11 23.25
CA ALA A 193 9.46 -12.26 24.55
C ALA A 193 10.94 -12.54 24.31
N GLU A 194 11.83 -11.66 24.75
CA GLU A 194 13.23 -12.03 24.97
C GLU A 194 13.23 -13.17 25.99
N SER A 195 13.56 -14.38 25.54
CA SER A 195 13.96 -15.44 26.46
C SER A 195 15.37 -15.10 26.94
N ASP A 196 15.46 -14.42 28.08
CA ASP A 196 16.72 -14.36 28.82
C ASP A 196 17.01 -15.78 29.31
N SER A 197 18.03 -16.41 28.73
CA SER A 197 18.58 -17.72 29.13
C SER A 197 20.08 -17.63 29.29
#